data_AF-A0A4D4LH21-F1
#
_entry.id   AF-A0A4D4LH21-F1
#
_cell.length_a   1.000
_cell.length_b   1.000
_cell.length_c   1.000
_cell.angle_alpha   90.00
_cell.angle_beta   90.00
_cell.angle_gamma   90.00
#
_symmetry.space_group_name_H-M   'P 1'
#
loop_
_entity.id
_entity.type
_entity.pdbx_description
1 polymer ?
#
loop_
_entity_poly.entity_id
_entity_poly.type
_entity_poly.pdbx_seq_one_letter_code
_entity_poly.pdbx_strand_id
1 'polypeptide(L)'
;MLRVKADAAWRLHELTRDLELSAFVLFSSLAGTVGMVGQGNYAPANAYMDALARHRRARGLVATSVAWGSWAQGGMAERDAVTELRLRHGVPLLPPESALLALEAALADDETSLVIADIDWDRFAHAYTAARPSHLLDEIPEARRALGAVEGAGAGAPGGDGRTGGPGGTVAALRDRLADAKPEERERRLLETVRGQVAAVLGHDSAEAVGTRRPFLELGLDSVTAVELRNRLGSVTGLRLPATVIFDFPTVAELVDCLYAQLFTGIGDGPYDDPHAGGRAATSDGAAELDRLEMLLGTLPSDAPARSEITDRLRRLLRSAVDAMDAVATVDTAEEPVTSEDLEAATNDELFDYIEKEFGIS
;
A
#
# COMPACT_ATOMS: atom_id res chain seq x y z
N MET A 1 -13.25 10.15 4.70
CA MET A 1 -12.72 11.27 3.89
C MET A 1 -13.65 11.61 2.72
N LEU A 2 -14.07 10.63 1.91
CA LEU A 2 -15.06 10.79 0.84
C LEU A 2 -16.25 11.71 1.16
N ARG A 3 -17.09 11.38 2.16
CA ARG A 3 -18.27 12.19 2.52
C ARG A 3 -17.92 13.66 2.77
N VAL A 4 -16.85 13.91 3.52
CA VAL A 4 -16.43 15.27 3.88
C VAL A 4 -16.05 16.08 2.63
N LYS A 5 -15.19 15.53 1.77
CA LYS A 5 -14.78 16.23 0.54
C LYS A 5 -15.95 16.39 -0.44
N ALA A 6 -16.72 15.33 -0.65
CA ALA A 6 -17.82 15.35 -1.62
C ALA A 6 -18.93 16.32 -1.22
N ASP A 7 -19.40 16.26 0.04
CA ASP A 7 -20.48 17.11 0.52
C ASP A 7 -20.04 18.58 0.59
N ALA A 8 -18.82 18.85 1.06
CA ALA A 8 -18.31 20.21 1.13
C ALA A 8 -18.17 20.83 -0.27
N ALA A 9 -17.59 20.09 -1.23
CA ALA A 9 -17.43 20.56 -2.59
C ALA A 9 -18.79 20.77 -3.28
N TRP A 10 -19.76 19.87 -3.06
CA TRP A 10 -21.12 20.01 -3.58
C TRP A 10 -21.83 21.24 -3.01
N ARG A 11 -21.78 21.43 -1.69
CA ARG A 11 -22.38 22.61 -1.03
C ARG A 11 -21.76 23.89 -1.53
N LEU A 12 -20.43 23.92 -1.70
CA LEU A 12 -19.76 25.09 -2.27
C LEU A 12 -20.21 25.33 -3.72
N HIS A 13 -20.40 24.28 -4.52
CA HIS A 13 -20.98 24.41 -5.85
C HIS A 13 -22.38 25.04 -5.81
N GLU A 14 -23.28 24.53 -4.98
CA GLU A 14 -24.66 25.04 -4.88
C GLU A 14 -24.70 26.51 -4.43
N LEU A 15 -23.94 26.86 -3.40
CA LEU A 15 -23.92 28.21 -2.83
C LEU A 15 -23.29 29.26 -3.74
N THR A 16 -22.48 28.84 -4.72
CA THR A 16 -21.75 29.75 -5.61
C THR A 16 -22.20 29.70 -7.06
N ARG A 17 -23.20 28.88 -7.39
CA ARG A 17 -23.63 28.64 -8.79
C ARG A 17 -24.10 29.91 -9.52
N ASP A 18 -24.67 30.85 -8.77
CA ASP A 18 -25.25 32.10 -9.28
C ASP A 18 -24.29 33.30 -9.06
N LEU A 19 -23.06 33.05 -8.62
CA LEU A 19 -22.02 34.06 -8.43
C LEU A 19 -21.10 34.13 -9.65
N GLU A 20 -20.71 35.34 -10.05
CA GLU A 20 -19.71 35.58 -11.09
C GLU A 20 -18.29 35.37 -10.54
N LEU A 21 -17.92 34.10 -10.33
CA LEU A 21 -16.58 33.74 -9.87
C LEU A 21 -15.55 33.90 -10.99
N SER A 22 -14.39 34.46 -10.66
CA SER A 22 -13.21 34.44 -11.53
C SER A 22 -12.55 33.05 -11.58
N ALA A 23 -12.65 32.27 -10.50
CA ALA A 23 -12.13 30.91 -10.43
C ALA A 23 -12.90 30.06 -9.40
N PHE A 24 -12.94 28.74 -9.64
CA PHE A 24 -13.39 27.75 -8.67
C PHE A 24 -12.40 26.58 -8.71
N VAL A 25 -11.47 26.54 -7.74
CA VAL A 25 -10.34 25.59 -7.78
C VAL A 25 -10.56 24.47 -6.78
N LEU A 26 -10.54 23.23 -7.27
CA LEU A 26 -10.68 22.02 -6.46
C LEU A 26 -9.31 21.34 -6.29
N PHE A 27 -8.93 21.12 -5.03
CA PHE A 27 -7.67 20.48 -4.67
C PHE A 27 -7.87 18.97 -4.56
N SER A 28 -7.66 18.31 -5.69
CA SER A 28 -7.67 16.86 -5.86
C SER A 28 -6.29 16.27 -5.60
N SER A 29 -6.12 14.99 -5.91
CA SER A 29 -4.85 14.27 -5.76
C SER A 29 -4.67 13.27 -6.89
N LEU A 30 -3.41 13.06 -7.29
CA LEU A 30 -2.99 12.01 -8.22
C LEU A 30 -3.62 10.65 -7.91
N ALA A 31 -3.82 10.33 -6.61
CA ALA A 31 -4.45 9.09 -6.18
C ALA A 31 -5.87 8.88 -6.74
N GLY A 32 -6.62 9.97 -7.02
CA GLY A 32 -7.93 9.90 -7.66
C GLY A 32 -7.87 9.58 -9.16
N THR A 33 -6.73 9.84 -9.80
CA THR A 33 -6.51 9.61 -11.24
C THR A 33 -5.95 8.22 -11.52
N VAL A 34 -4.86 7.85 -10.85
CA VAL A 34 -4.16 6.58 -11.12
C VAL A 34 -4.69 5.44 -10.25
N GLY A 35 -5.33 5.75 -9.12
CA GLY A 35 -5.72 4.78 -8.10
C GLY A 35 -4.51 4.30 -7.29
N MET A 36 -4.64 4.21 -5.97
CA MET A 36 -3.58 3.68 -5.10
C MET A 36 -4.13 2.67 -4.09
N VAL A 37 -3.33 1.63 -3.85
CA VAL A 37 -3.64 0.58 -2.88
C VAL A 37 -3.82 1.19 -1.49
N GLY A 38 -4.81 0.70 -0.73
CA GLY A 38 -5.11 1.19 0.62
C GLY A 38 -5.83 2.55 0.68
N GLN A 39 -6.03 3.24 -0.45
CA GLN A 39 -6.63 4.58 -0.49
C GLN A 39 -8.12 4.58 -0.89
N GLY A 40 -8.86 3.53 -0.51
CA GLY A 40 -10.27 3.31 -0.93
C GLY A 40 -11.26 4.41 -0.51
N ASN A 41 -10.96 5.18 0.53
CA ASN A 41 -11.77 6.34 0.95
C ASN A 41 -11.24 7.68 0.44
N TYR A 42 -9.99 7.72 -0.01
CA TYR A 42 -9.26 8.92 -0.41
C TYR A 42 -9.30 9.11 -1.93
N ALA A 43 -8.97 8.08 -2.71
CA ALA A 43 -8.98 8.13 -4.16
C ALA A 43 -10.38 8.48 -4.73
N PRO A 44 -11.49 7.83 -4.31
CA PRO A 44 -12.82 8.21 -4.80
C PRO A 44 -13.24 9.63 -4.42
N ALA A 45 -12.76 10.14 -3.29
CA ALA A 45 -13.05 11.51 -2.85
C ALA A 45 -12.45 12.55 -3.79
N ASN A 46 -11.25 12.26 -4.29
CA ASN A 46 -10.54 13.11 -5.23
C ASN A 46 -11.10 12.97 -6.65
N ALA A 47 -11.42 11.74 -7.08
CA ALA A 47 -12.14 11.50 -8.33
C ALA A 47 -13.50 12.21 -8.38
N TYR A 48 -14.21 12.31 -7.24
CA TYR A 48 -15.45 13.08 -7.15
C TYR A 48 -15.24 14.58 -7.44
N MET A 49 -14.17 15.18 -6.91
CA MET A 49 -13.86 16.58 -7.20
C MET A 49 -13.50 16.81 -8.66
N ASP A 50 -12.75 15.89 -9.27
CA ASP A 50 -12.44 15.95 -10.71
C ASP A 50 -13.72 15.89 -11.54
N ALA A 51 -14.66 15.02 -11.16
CA ALA A 51 -15.97 14.93 -11.78
C ALA A 51 -16.82 16.20 -11.56
N LEU A 52 -16.75 16.81 -10.38
CA LEU A 52 -17.47 18.05 -10.06
C LEU A 52 -16.96 19.24 -10.89
N ALA A 53 -15.65 19.36 -11.13
CA ALA A 53 -15.12 20.41 -12.01
C ALA A 53 -15.68 20.27 -13.43
N ARG A 54 -15.66 19.04 -13.98
CA ARG A 54 -16.26 18.75 -15.30
C ARG A 54 -17.77 19.04 -15.32
N HIS A 55 -18.47 18.69 -14.25
CA HIS A 55 -19.90 18.97 -14.10
C HIS A 55 -20.23 20.47 -14.13
N ARG A 56 -19.42 21.28 -13.45
CA ARG A 56 -19.55 22.76 -13.45
C ARG A 56 -19.28 23.34 -14.83
N ARG A 57 -18.19 22.92 -15.48
CA ARG A 57 -17.81 23.37 -16.83
C ARG A 57 -18.87 23.04 -17.87
N ALA A 58 -19.48 21.86 -17.80
CA ALA A 58 -20.59 21.47 -18.67
C ALA A 58 -21.85 22.37 -18.52
N ARG A 59 -21.93 23.20 -17.46
CA ARG A 59 -23.00 24.18 -17.21
C ARG A 59 -22.56 25.62 -17.48
N GLY A 60 -21.39 25.82 -18.09
CA GLY A 60 -20.84 27.15 -18.34
C GLY A 60 -20.28 27.83 -17.09
N LEU A 61 -20.12 27.10 -15.97
CA LEU A 61 -19.52 27.63 -14.76
C LEU A 61 -18.02 27.35 -14.75
N VAL A 62 -17.23 28.32 -14.28
CA VAL A 62 -15.78 28.13 -14.08
C VAL A 62 -15.53 27.02 -13.07
N ALA A 63 -14.54 26.18 -13.36
CA ALA A 63 -13.96 25.21 -12.43
C ALA A 63 -12.65 24.61 -12.96
N THR A 64 -11.67 24.45 -12.07
CA THR A 64 -10.42 23.75 -12.34
C THR A 64 -10.17 22.76 -11.21
N SER A 65 -10.06 21.47 -11.52
CA SER A 65 -9.59 20.46 -10.55
C SER A 65 -8.14 20.12 -10.82
N VAL A 66 -7.31 20.25 -9.79
CA VAL A 66 -5.88 19.88 -9.88
C VAL A 66 -5.63 18.64 -9.05
N ALA A 67 -5.26 17.56 -9.72
CA ALA A 67 -4.84 16.31 -9.10
C ALA A 67 -3.36 16.41 -8.72
N TRP A 68 -3.11 16.85 -7.49
CA TRP A 68 -1.76 17.11 -6.98
C TRP A 68 -0.94 15.84 -6.70
N GLY A 69 0.34 15.88 -7.04
CA GLY A 69 1.40 15.04 -6.48
C GLY A 69 1.73 15.42 -5.02
N SER A 70 2.71 14.74 -4.43
CA SER A 70 3.19 15.04 -3.07
C SER A 70 4.02 16.33 -3.06
N TRP A 71 3.82 17.24 -2.11
CA TRP A 71 4.58 18.51 -2.06
C TRP A 71 5.84 18.39 -1.18
N ALA A 72 6.92 19.09 -1.54
CA ALA A 72 8.21 19.00 -0.85
C ALA A 72 8.29 19.77 0.49
N GLN A 73 7.42 20.75 0.71
CA GLN A 73 7.41 21.57 1.92
C GLN A 73 5.97 21.80 2.40
N GLY A 74 5.67 21.37 3.64
CA GLY A 74 4.38 21.55 4.30
C GLY A 74 3.23 20.66 3.80
N GLY A 75 2.16 20.59 4.59
CA GLY A 75 0.92 19.86 4.28
C GLY A 75 0.97 18.34 4.56
N MET A 76 0.01 17.59 3.98
CA MET A 76 -0.19 16.12 4.16
C MET A 76 0.99 15.23 3.69
N ALA A 77 2.14 15.82 3.36
CA ALA A 77 3.37 15.12 3.00
C ALA A 77 4.44 15.20 4.12
N GLU A 78 4.04 15.59 5.34
CA GLU A 78 4.86 15.37 6.54
C GLU A 78 5.07 13.87 6.75
N ARG A 79 6.23 13.37 6.29
CA ARG A 79 6.87 12.06 6.51
C ARG A 79 5.96 10.98 7.12
N ASP A 80 4.88 10.65 6.43
CA ASP A 80 4.06 9.48 6.72
C ASP A 80 4.45 8.32 5.79
N ALA A 81 4.13 7.09 6.21
CA ALA A 81 4.47 5.88 5.44
C ALA A 81 3.92 5.92 4.00
N VAL A 82 2.82 6.66 3.77
CA VAL A 82 2.21 6.85 2.44
C VAL A 82 3.09 7.72 1.55
N THR A 83 3.73 8.74 2.11
CA THR A 83 4.68 9.62 1.40
C THR A 83 5.95 8.86 1.03
N GLU A 84 6.50 8.05 1.94
CA GLU A 84 7.64 7.18 1.62
C GLU A 84 7.29 6.17 0.52
N LEU A 85 6.11 5.55 0.59
CA LEU A 85 5.66 4.61 -0.44
C LEU A 85 5.55 5.28 -1.81
N ARG A 86 5.05 6.53 -1.87
CA ARG A 86 4.95 7.30 -3.13
C ARG A 86 6.31 7.62 -3.73
N LEU A 87 7.26 8.06 -2.89
CA LEU A 87 8.65 8.24 -3.31
C LEU A 87 9.23 6.92 -3.84
N ARG A 88 8.90 5.81 -3.16
CA ARG A 88 9.31 4.46 -3.56
C ARG A 88 8.59 3.90 -4.80
N HIS A 89 7.59 4.58 -5.33
CA HIS A 89 6.91 4.21 -6.57
C HIS A 89 7.06 5.26 -7.66
N GLY A 90 8.05 6.14 -7.56
CA GLY A 90 8.36 7.10 -8.62
C GLY A 90 7.47 8.33 -8.65
N VAL A 91 6.89 8.71 -7.51
CA VAL A 91 6.21 10.00 -7.32
C VAL A 91 7.03 10.85 -6.36
N PRO A 92 8.09 11.54 -6.84
CA PRO A 92 8.90 12.42 -6.02
C PRO A 92 8.10 13.60 -5.45
N LEU A 93 8.73 14.32 -4.51
CA LEU A 93 8.13 15.52 -3.92
C LEU A 93 8.25 16.71 -4.90
N LEU A 94 7.10 17.30 -5.23
CA LEU A 94 6.92 18.47 -6.07
C LEU A 94 7.32 19.75 -5.30
N PRO A 95 8.26 20.56 -5.80
CA PRO A 95 8.60 21.85 -5.21
C PRO A 95 7.41 22.83 -5.24
N PRO A 96 7.07 23.53 -4.14
CA PRO A 96 5.95 24.47 -4.09
C PRO A 96 6.00 25.55 -5.16
N GLU A 97 7.19 26.07 -5.48
CA GLU A 97 7.36 27.11 -6.49
C GLU A 97 6.96 26.61 -7.88
N SER A 98 7.32 25.37 -8.22
CA SER A 98 6.93 24.73 -9.49
C SER A 98 5.44 24.43 -9.53
N ALA A 99 4.87 23.98 -8.40
CA ALA A 99 3.45 23.71 -8.27
C ALA A 99 2.59 24.97 -8.47
N LEU A 100 3.01 26.10 -7.90
CA LEU A 100 2.31 27.38 -8.01
C LEU A 100 2.38 27.95 -9.43
N LEU A 101 3.54 27.87 -10.09
CA LEU A 101 3.68 28.27 -11.50
C LEU A 101 2.78 27.42 -12.41
N ALA A 102 2.72 26.11 -12.17
CA ALA A 102 1.85 25.22 -12.94
C ALA A 102 0.36 25.50 -12.68
N LEU A 103 -0.02 25.88 -11.45
CA LEU A 103 -1.39 26.31 -11.15
C LEU A 103 -1.76 27.61 -11.88
N GLU A 104 -0.86 28.59 -11.89
CA GLU A 104 -1.07 29.85 -12.60
C GLU A 104 -1.30 29.60 -14.09
N ALA A 105 -0.46 28.77 -14.72
CA ALA A 105 -0.63 28.36 -16.11
C ALA A 105 -1.96 27.64 -16.35
N ALA A 106 -2.33 26.69 -15.49
CA ALA A 106 -3.59 25.95 -15.62
C ALA A 106 -4.83 26.86 -15.53
N LEU A 107 -4.79 27.89 -14.70
CA LEU A 107 -5.87 28.88 -14.60
C LEU A 107 -5.88 29.82 -15.82
N ALA A 108 -4.71 30.22 -16.31
CA ALA A 108 -4.59 31.07 -17.50
C ALA A 108 -5.07 30.36 -18.78
N ASP A 109 -4.79 29.07 -18.92
CA ASP A 109 -5.18 28.23 -20.06
C ASP A 109 -6.62 27.70 -19.96
N ASP A 110 -7.36 28.10 -18.91
CA ASP A 110 -8.74 27.70 -18.62
C ASP A 110 -8.94 26.17 -18.49
N GLU A 111 -7.93 25.47 -17.99
CA GLU A 111 -7.95 24.02 -17.85
C GLU A 111 -9.05 23.56 -16.87
N THR A 112 -9.72 22.45 -17.21
CA THR A 112 -10.82 21.92 -16.40
C THR A 112 -10.34 20.90 -15.36
N SER A 113 -9.46 19.99 -15.76
CA SER A 113 -9.04 18.85 -14.94
C SER A 113 -7.69 18.36 -15.42
N LEU A 114 -6.67 18.50 -14.58
CA LEU A 114 -5.30 18.12 -14.90
C LEU A 114 -4.58 17.54 -13.68
N VAL A 115 -3.47 16.85 -13.94
CA VAL A 115 -2.54 16.36 -12.93
C VAL A 115 -1.33 17.29 -12.89
N ILE A 116 -0.90 17.68 -11.71
CA ILE A 116 0.37 18.40 -11.50
C ILE A 116 1.18 17.61 -10.48
N ALA A 117 2.18 16.88 -10.95
CA ALA A 117 3.05 16.02 -10.16
C ALA A 117 4.39 15.85 -10.87
N ASP A 118 5.47 15.75 -10.10
CA ASP A 118 6.71 15.18 -10.61
C ASP A 118 6.59 13.65 -10.62
N ILE A 119 7.04 13.04 -11.71
CA ILE A 119 6.96 11.59 -11.91
C ILE A 119 8.30 11.09 -12.46
N ASP A 120 8.91 10.15 -11.74
CA ASP A 120 9.99 9.32 -12.24
C ASP A 120 9.34 8.16 -13.02
N TRP A 121 9.29 8.31 -14.34
CA TRP A 121 8.59 7.39 -15.22
C TRP A 121 9.24 6.00 -15.30
N ASP A 122 10.56 5.90 -15.12
CA ASP A 122 11.27 4.62 -15.11
C ASP A 122 10.79 3.78 -13.93
N ARG A 123 10.57 4.40 -12.77
CA ARG A 123 10.07 3.71 -11.59
C ARG A 123 8.55 3.57 -11.57
N PHE A 124 7.83 4.64 -11.88
CA PHE A 124 6.38 4.72 -11.77
C PHE A 124 5.68 3.81 -12.78
N ALA A 125 6.11 3.82 -14.05
CA ALA A 125 5.43 3.04 -15.09
C ALA A 125 5.49 1.53 -14.77
N HIS A 126 6.66 1.02 -14.38
CA HIS A 126 6.83 -0.38 -14.00
C HIS A 126 6.02 -0.76 -12.76
N ALA A 127 6.07 0.06 -11.70
CA ALA A 127 5.31 -0.20 -10.48
C ALA A 127 3.80 -0.19 -10.75
N TYR A 128 3.32 0.79 -11.52
CA TYR A 128 1.92 0.96 -11.85
C TYR A 128 1.35 -0.19 -12.69
N THR A 129 2.12 -0.68 -13.67
CA THR A 129 1.67 -1.78 -14.55
C THR A 129 2.05 -3.17 -14.05
N ALA A 130 2.68 -3.30 -12.87
CA ALA A 130 3.19 -4.58 -12.36
C ALA A 130 2.10 -5.64 -12.15
N ALA A 131 0.93 -5.22 -11.67
CA ALA A 131 -0.20 -6.12 -11.42
C ALA A 131 -1.05 -6.35 -12.66
N ARG A 132 -1.19 -5.33 -13.52
CA ARG A 132 -2.00 -5.38 -14.73
C ARG A 132 -1.55 -4.30 -15.73
N PRO A 133 -1.53 -4.59 -17.04
CA PRO A 133 -1.35 -3.55 -18.06
C PRO A 133 -2.39 -2.43 -17.93
N SER A 134 -1.97 -1.19 -18.15
CA SER A 134 -2.84 -0.02 -18.11
C SER A 134 -2.62 0.87 -19.33
N HIS A 135 -3.71 1.17 -20.04
CA HIS A 135 -3.69 2.10 -21.18
C HIS A 135 -3.51 3.57 -20.78
N LEU A 136 -3.60 3.87 -19.48
CA LEU A 136 -3.49 5.24 -18.97
C LEU A 136 -2.13 5.89 -19.35
N LEU A 137 -1.09 5.08 -19.52
CA LEU A 137 0.27 5.55 -19.80
C LEU A 137 0.62 5.55 -21.29
N ASP A 138 -0.27 5.04 -22.16
CA ASP A 138 0.04 4.79 -23.58
C ASP A 138 0.37 6.08 -24.32
N GLU A 139 -0.24 7.20 -23.94
CA GLU A 139 -0.05 8.51 -24.57
C GLU A 139 1.13 9.31 -23.99
N ILE A 140 1.80 8.80 -22.95
CA ILE A 140 2.91 9.48 -22.27
C ILE A 140 4.25 8.96 -22.85
N PRO A 141 5.01 9.78 -23.62
CA PRO A 141 6.24 9.33 -24.28
C PRO A 141 7.31 8.80 -23.32
N GLU A 142 7.46 9.43 -22.15
CA GLU A 142 8.39 9.03 -21.09
C GLU A 142 8.04 7.64 -20.55
N ALA A 143 6.76 7.42 -20.21
CA ALA A 143 6.28 6.13 -19.72
C ALA A 143 6.42 5.02 -20.76
N ARG A 144 6.14 5.32 -22.04
CA ARG A 144 6.33 4.37 -23.14
C ARG A 144 7.79 3.98 -23.32
N ARG A 145 8.72 4.93 -23.17
CA ARG A 145 10.16 4.66 -23.22
C ARG A 145 10.60 3.76 -22.06
N ALA A 146 10.16 4.05 -20.84
CA ALA A 146 10.42 3.22 -19.66
C ALA A 146 9.96 1.77 -19.87
N LEU A 147 8.72 1.57 -20.35
CA LEU A 147 8.17 0.23 -20.58
C LEU A 147 8.81 -0.50 -21.78
N GLY A 148 9.12 0.21 -22.86
CA GLY A 148 9.72 -0.37 -24.08
C GLY A 148 11.20 -0.73 -23.97
N ALA A 149 11.94 -0.13 -23.03
CA ALA A 149 13.36 -0.45 -22.80
C ALA A 149 13.60 -1.92 -22.39
N VAL A 150 12.59 -2.57 -21.81
CA VAL A 150 12.63 -4.00 -21.42
C VAL A 150 12.36 -4.92 -22.62
N GLU A 151 11.56 -4.49 -23.60
CA GLU A 151 11.29 -5.27 -24.82
C GLU A 151 12.49 -5.23 -25.80
N GLY A 152 13.29 -4.15 -25.79
CA GLY A 152 14.47 -3.99 -26.64
C GLY A 152 15.71 -4.78 -26.21
N ALA A 153 15.80 -5.21 -24.94
CA ALA A 153 16.96 -5.95 -24.42
C ALA A 153 16.92 -7.47 -24.72
N GLY A 154 15.80 -7.98 -25.24
CA GLY A 154 15.62 -9.40 -25.58
C GLY A 154 15.76 -9.76 -27.07
N ALA A 155 15.92 -8.78 -27.97
CA ALA A 155 15.91 -9.01 -29.41
C ALA A 155 17.33 -9.01 -30.01
N GLY A 156 18.03 -10.13 -29.83
CA GLY A 156 19.34 -10.38 -30.45
C GLY A 156 19.55 -11.84 -30.81
N ALA A 157 18.95 -12.28 -31.93
CA ALA A 157 19.30 -13.41 -32.83
C ALA A 157 18.11 -14.34 -33.20
N PRO A 158 18.07 -14.90 -34.44
CA PRO A 158 16.85 -14.88 -35.26
C PRO A 158 16.26 -16.24 -35.63
N GLY A 159 14.97 -16.23 -35.99
CA GLY A 159 14.34 -17.18 -36.92
C GLY A 159 13.22 -18.03 -36.32
N GLY A 160 11.98 -17.80 -36.77
CA GLY A 160 10.90 -18.77 -36.59
C GLY A 160 9.49 -18.19 -36.46
N ASP A 161 8.84 -17.93 -37.59
CA ASP A 161 7.41 -18.15 -37.86
C ASP A 161 6.36 -18.09 -36.72
N GLY A 162 5.69 -16.93 -36.68
CA GLY A 162 4.26 -16.70 -36.49
C GLY A 162 3.39 -17.74 -35.77
N ARG A 163 2.80 -17.31 -34.64
CA ARG A 163 1.37 -17.51 -34.32
C ARG A 163 0.90 -16.60 -33.19
N THR A 164 -0.20 -15.91 -33.47
CA THR A 164 -1.05 -15.10 -32.59
C THR A 164 -1.56 -15.86 -31.36
N GLY A 165 -1.65 -15.20 -30.19
CA GLY A 165 -2.51 -15.67 -29.09
C GLY A 165 -2.38 -15.00 -27.70
N GLY A 166 -3.20 -13.98 -27.43
CA GLY A 166 -3.93 -13.73 -26.15
C GLY A 166 -3.19 -13.44 -24.82
N PRO A 167 -3.88 -12.83 -23.82
CA PRO A 167 -3.31 -12.33 -22.57
C PRO A 167 -3.09 -13.42 -21.50
N GLY A 168 -2.40 -14.50 -21.88
CA GLY A 168 -1.92 -15.57 -20.98
C GLY A 168 -0.39 -15.68 -20.90
N GLY A 169 0.34 -14.70 -21.45
CA GLY A 169 1.76 -14.83 -21.79
C GLY A 169 2.77 -14.82 -20.65
N THR A 170 2.41 -14.45 -19.42
CA THR A 170 3.39 -14.35 -18.31
C THR A 170 3.39 -15.60 -17.40
N VAL A 171 2.23 -16.21 -17.17
CA VAL A 171 2.05 -17.35 -16.26
C VAL A 171 2.69 -18.64 -16.81
N ALA A 172 2.57 -18.87 -18.12
CA ALA A 172 3.22 -19.99 -18.79
C ALA A 172 4.73 -19.77 -18.92
N ALA A 173 5.17 -18.52 -19.11
CA ALA A 173 6.55 -18.22 -19.46
C ALA A 173 7.58 -18.61 -18.39
N LEU A 174 7.36 -18.39 -17.09
CA LEU A 174 8.36 -18.79 -16.09
C LEU A 174 8.31 -20.29 -15.81
N ARG A 175 7.11 -20.89 -15.70
CA ARG A 175 6.96 -22.34 -15.48
C ARG A 175 7.58 -23.12 -16.62
N ASP A 176 7.30 -22.74 -17.87
CA ASP A 176 7.84 -23.40 -19.06
C ASP A 176 9.35 -23.19 -19.19
N ARG A 177 9.85 -21.96 -18.95
CA ARG A 177 11.31 -21.67 -18.96
C ARG A 177 12.08 -22.41 -17.88
N LEU A 178 11.45 -22.69 -16.74
CA LEU A 178 12.06 -23.51 -15.69
C LEU A 178 11.88 -25.00 -15.99
N ALA A 179 10.75 -25.45 -16.54
CA ALA A 179 10.54 -26.85 -16.92
C ALA A 179 11.59 -27.37 -17.92
N ASP A 180 12.09 -26.51 -18.83
CA ASP A 180 13.14 -26.87 -19.79
C ASP A 180 14.56 -26.91 -19.19
N ALA A 181 14.75 -26.43 -17.96
CA ALA A 181 16.04 -26.44 -17.27
C ALA A 181 16.27 -27.74 -16.48
N LYS A 182 17.54 -28.11 -16.24
CA LYS A 182 17.90 -29.21 -15.33
C LYS A 182 17.46 -28.87 -13.90
N PRO A 183 17.14 -29.86 -13.03
CA PRO A 183 16.64 -29.61 -11.67
C PRO A 183 17.47 -28.61 -10.85
N GLU A 184 18.80 -28.76 -10.86
CA GLU A 184 19.74 -27.86 -10.16
C GLU A 184 19.74 -26.43 -10.73
N GLU A 185 19.45 -26.29 -12.02
CA GLU A 185 19.37 -25.01 -12.72
C GLU A 185 18.02 -24.31 -12.46
N ARG A 186 16.96 -25.08 -12.18
CA ARG A 186 15.62 -24.57 -11.86
C ARG A 186 15.60 -23.82 -10.54
N GLU A 187 16.15 -24.45 -9.51
CA GLU A 187 16.21 -23.88 -8.16
C GLU A 187 17.04 -22.60 -8.16
N ARG A 188 18.19 -22.60 -8.84
CA ARG A 188 19.05 -21.42 -9.00
C ARG A 188 18.33 -20.24 -9.67
N ARG A 189 17.61 -20.49 -10.77
CA ARG A 189 16.87 -19.46 -11.50
C ARG A 189 15.65 -18.95 -10.72
N LEU A 190 14.97 -19.83 -9.99
CA LEU A 190 13.88 -19.44 -9.12
C LEU A 190 14.38 -18.56 -7.97
N LEU A 191 15.51 -18.94 -7.34
CA LEU A 191 16.17 -18.15 -6.31
C LEU A 191 16.55 -16.76 -6.82
N GLU A 192 17.16 -16.66 -8.00
CA GLU A 192 17.52 -15.38 -8.63
C GLU A 192 16.27 -14.52 -8.88
N THR A 193 15.19 -15.13 -9.37
CA THR A 193 13.91 -14.46 -9.61
C THR A 193 13.31 -13.90 -8.32
N VAL A 194 13.24 -14.72 -7.26
CA VAL A 194 12.70 -14.29 -5.96
C VAL A 194 13.56 -13.18 -5.36
N ARG A 195 14.89 -13.31 -5.40
CA ARG A 195 15.80 -12.24 -4.93
C ARG A 195 15.64 -10.95 -5.73
N GLY A 196 15.43 -11.02 -7.04
CA GLY A 196 15.14 -9.87 -7.88
C GLY A 196 13.83 -9.17 -7.50
N GLN A 197 12.78 -9.94 -7.19
CA GLN A 197 11.52 -9.36 -6.71
C GLN A 197 11.66 -8.72 -5.33
N VAL A 198 12.39 -9.36 -4.41
CA VAL A 198 12.66 -8.81 -3.07
C VAL A 198 13.49 -7.53 -3.16
N ALA A 199 14.53 -7.52 -3.99
CA ALA A 199 15.35 -6.33 -4.24
C ALA A 199 14.52 -5.18 -4.83
N ALA A 200 13.63 -5.48 -5.80
CA ALA A 200 12.76 -4.48 -6.39
C ALA A 200 11.76 -3.86 -5.38
N VAL A 201 11.24 -4.67 -4.45
CA VAL A 201 10.34 -4.20 -3.39
C VAL A 201 11.10 -3.38 -2.32
N LEU A 202 12.31 -3.79 -1.98
CA LEU A 202 13.16 -3.10 -1.01
C LEU A 202 13.93 -1.90 -1.59
N GLY A 203 13.92 -1.70 -2.91
CA GLY A 203 14.64 -0.63 -3.60
C GLY A 203 16.15 -0.83 -3.65
N HIS A 204 16.62 -2.08 -3.67
CA HIS A 204 18.02 -2.41 -3.88
C HIS A 204 18.35 -2.53 -5.37
N ASP A 205 19.50 -1.96 -5.77
CA ASP A 205 19.98 -2.00 -7.16
C ASP A 205 20.41 -3.40 -7.61
N SER A 206 20.62 -4.35 -6.69
CA SER A 206 20.98 -5.72 -7.03
C SER A 206 20.30 -6.77 -6.15
N ALA A 207 19.96 -7.90 -6.77
CA ALA A 207 19.49 -9.11 -6.11
C ALA A 207 20.54 -9.71 -5.14
N GLU A 208 21.82 -9.41 -5.37
CA GLU A 208 22.96 -9.88 -4.59
C GLU A 208 23.02 -9.26 -3.18
N ALA A 209 22.50 -8.04 -3.04
CA ALA A 209 22.41 -7.33 -1.76
C ALA A 209 21.41 -8.00 -0.78
N VAL A 210 20.46 -8.80 -1.29
CA VAL A 210 19.44 -9.49 -0.49
C VAL A 210 20.01 -10.78 0.11
N GLY A 211 20.08 -10.87 1.44
CA GLY A 211 20.50 -12.09 2.13
C GLY A 211 19.47 -13.21 2.02
N THR A 212 19.90 -14.44 1.72
CA THR A 212 18.96 -15.56 1.46
C THR A 212 18.34 -16.18 2.72
N ARG A 213 19.01 -16.05 3.87
CA ARG A 213 18.58 -16.62 5.16
C ARG A 213 18.21 -15.56 6.20
N ARG A 214 18.25 -14.28 5.84
CA ARG A 214 17.85 -13.21 6.74
C ARG A 214 16.32 -13.07 6.71
N PRO A 215 15.67 -12.93 7.86
CA PRO A 215 14.23 -12.68 7.91
C PRO A 215 13.86 -11.42 7.12
N PHE A 216 12.74 -11.46 6.41
CA PHE A 216 12.26 -10.31 5.63
C PHE A 216 12.06 -9.06 6.50
N LEU A 217 11.58 -9.20 7.73
CA LEU A 217 11.43 -8.10 8.68
C LEU A 217 12.76 -7.37 8.96
N GLU A 218 13.86 -8.12 9.11
CA GLU A 218 15.20 -7.55 9.32
C GLU A 218 15.79 -6.91 8.07
N LEU A 219 15.30 -7.31 6.89
CA LEU A 219 15.64 -6.71 5.60
C LEU A 219 14.80 -5.45 5.32
N GLY A 220 13.89 -5.06 6.22
CA GLY A 220 13.04 -3.88 6.09
C GLY A 220 11.74 -4.13 5.34
N LEU A 221 11.32 -5.39 5.20
CA LEU A 221 10.00 -5.74 4.70
C LEU A 221 8.97 -5.51 5.83
N ASP A 222 7.91 -4.77 5.52
CA ASP A 222 6.78 -4.46 6.37
C ASP A 222 5.48 -5.10 5.84
N SER A 223 4.35 -4.89 6.53
CA SER A 223 3.06 -5.49 6.17
C SER A 223 2.55 -5.07 4.79
N VAL A 224 2.97 -3.92 4.26
CA VAL A 224 2.53 -3.41 2.95
C VAL A 224 3.40 -3.99 1.83
N THR A 225 4.71 -3.97 2.02
CA THR A 225 5.71 -4.54 1.09
C THR A 225 5.65 -6.07 1.04
N ALA A 226 5.21 -6.74 2.12
CA ALA A 226 4.88 -8.16 2.12
C ALA A 226 3.75 -8.51 1.15
N VAL A 227 2.68 -7.71 1.14
CA VAL A 227 1.55 -7.89 0.23
C VAL A 227 1.97 -7.61 -1.21
N GLU A 228 2.80 -6.58 -1.44
CA GLU A 228 3.36 -6.29 -2.76
C GLU A 228 4.24 -7.43 -3.28
N LEU A 229 5.19 -7.92 -2.46
CA LEU A 229 6.06 -9.04 -2.80
C LEU A 229 5.24 -10.28 -3.16
N ARG A 230 4.22 -10.61 -2.36
CA ARG A 230 3.29 -11.72 -2.62
C ARG A 230 2.58 -11.56 -3.96
N ASN A 231 2.08 -10.37 -4.28
CA ASN A 231 1.40 -10.10 -5.55
C ASN A 231 2.35 -10.25 -6.75
N ARG A 232 3.58 -9.71 -6.64
CA ARG A 232 4.61 -9.81 -7.68
C ARG A 232 5.03 -11.25 -7.93
N LEU A 233 5.24 -12.01 -6.86
CA LEU A 233 5.57 -13.43 -6.94
C LEU A 233 4.42 -14.24 -7.54
N GLY A 234 3.17 -13.99 -7.14
CA GLY A 234 1.99 -14.63 -7.75
C GLY A 234 1.86 -14.35 -9.25
N SER A 235 2.15 -13.12 -9.68
CA SER A 235 2.14 -12.73 -11.10
C SER A 235 3.23 -13.44 -11.91
N VAL A 236 4.46 -13.48 -11.38
CA VAL A 236 5.63 -14.04 -12.08
C VAL A 236 5.63 -15.57 -12.08
N THR A 237 5.12 -16.20 -11.02
CA THR A 237 5.03 -17.67 -10.92
C THR A 237 3.70 -18.23 -11.41
N GLY A 238 2.68 -17.39 -11.55
CA GLY A 238 1.31 -17.79 -11.85
C GLY A 238 0.61 -18.54 -10.72
N LEU A 239 1.17 -18.53 -9.51
CA LEU A 239 0.60 -19.18 -8.33
C LEU A 239 -0.38 -18.26 -7.61
N ARG A 240 -1.43 -18.85 -7.03
CA ARG A 240 -2.29 -18.17 -6.06
C ARG A 240 -1.70 -18.31 -4.66
N LEU A 241 -0.90 -17.31 -4.28
CA LEU A 241 -0.24 -17.31 -2.98
C LEU A 241 -1.17 -16.75 -1.88
N PRO A 242 -1.25 -17.39 -0.70
CA PRO A 242 -2.01 -16.86 0.43
C PRO A 242 -1.40 -15.57 0.97
N ALA A 243 -2.21 -14.76 1.67
CA ALA A 243 -1.76 -13.49 2.24
C ALA A 243 -0.65 -13.67 3.29
N THR A 244 -0.62 -14.83 3.94
CA THR A 244 0.33 -15.21 4.99
C THR A 244 1.66 -15.71 4.45
N VAL A 245 1.81 -15.95 3.14
CA VAL A 245 2.98 -16.67 2.57
C VAL A 245 4.34 -16.06 2.94
N ILE A 246 4.42 -14.73 3.12
CA ILE A 246 5.66 -14.05 3.50
C ILE A 246 5.97 -14.21 5.00
N PHE A 247 4.95 -14.46 5.82
CA PHE A 247 5.07 -14.74 7.25
C PHE A 247 5.29 -16.23 7.52
N ASP A 248 4.61 -17.09 6.75
CA ASP A 248 4.77 -18.55 6.80
C ASP A 248 6.18 -18.97 6.35
N PHE A 249 6.76 -18.23 5.40
CA PHE A 249 8.10 -18.43 4.86
C PHE A 249 8.92 -17.14 4.99
N PRO A 250 9.46 -16.83 6.19
CA PRO A 250 10.02 -15.52 6.53
C PRO A 250 11.38 -15.23 5.89
N THR A 251 11.97 -16.17 5.14
CA THR A 251 13.23 -15.97 4.42
C THR A 251 13.11 -16.27 2.93
N VAL A 252 14.01 -15.70 2.12
CA VAL A 252 14.09 -15.98 0.67
C VAL A 252 14.26 -17.47 0.39
N ALA A 253 15.09 -18.17 1.17
CA ALA A 253 15.31 -19.61 0.98
C ALA A 253 14.02 -20.41 1.20
N GLU A 254 13.33 -20.19 2.32
CA GLU A 254 12.07 -20.88 2.63
C GLU A 254 10.97 -20.58 1.60
N LEU A 255 10.92 -19.34 1.11
CA LEU A 255 9.95 -18.94 0.09
C LEU A 255 10.25 -19.59 -1.26
N VAL A 256 11.52 -19.72 -1.64
CA VAL A 256 11.94 -20.42 -2.87
C VAL A 256 11.57 -21.89 -2.80
N ASP A 257 11.81 -22.56 -1.66
CA ASP A 257 11.46 -23.97 -1.46
C ASP A 257 9.94 -24.20 -1.59
N CYS A 258 9.14 -23.32 -0.99
CA CYS A 258 7.68 -23.34 -1.10
C CYS A 258 7.21 -23.17 -2.54
N LEU A 259 7.72 -22.17 -3.26
CA LEU A 259 7.37 -21.92 -4.65
C LEU A 259 7.82 -23.06 -5.57
N TYR A 260 8.99 -23.65 -5.31
CA TYR A 260 9.51 -24.78 -6.06
C TYR A 260 8.59 -26.01 -5.90
N ALA A 261 8.16 -26.30 -4.68
CA ALA A 261 7.18 -27.36 -4.43
C ALA A 261 5.89 -27.11 -5.20
N GLN A 262 5.29 -25.92 -5.06
CA GLN A 262 4.04 -25.60 -5.75
C GLN A 262 4.13 -25.66 -7.29
N LEU A 263 5.29 -25.30 -7.87
CA LEU A 263 5.49 -25.31 -9.33
C LEU A 263 5.78 -26.70 -9.92
N PHE A 264 6.46 -27.58 -9.19
CA PHE A 264 7.00 -28.83 -9.76
C PHE A 264 6.51 -30.12 -9.09
N THR A 265 5.87 -30.06 -7.91
CA THR A 265 5.35 -31.26 -7.24
C THR A 265 3.84 -31.44 -7.38
N GLY A 266 3.15 -30.53 -8.08
CA GLY A 266 1.77 -30.75 -8.53
C GLY A 266 0.66 -30.39 -7.54
N ILE A 267 0.88 -29.46 -6.60
CA ILE A 267 -0.18 -28.85 -5.77
C ILE A 267 -0.85 -27.69 -6.55
N GLY A 268 -1.21 -27.94 -7.81
CA GLY A 268 -1.89 -26.98 -8.67
C GLY A 268 -3.38 -27.32 -8.76
N ASP A 269 -4.23 -26.37 -8.35
CA ASP A 269 -5.71 -26.33 -8.42
C ASP A 269 -6.56 -26.84 -7.24
N GLY A 270 -5.98 -27.17 -6.08
CA GLY A 270 -6.73 -27.44 -4.83
C GLY A 270 -6.61 -26.31 -3.79
N PRO A 271 -7.55 -26.16 -2.82
CA PRO A 271 -7.32 -25.32 -1.66
C PRO A 271 -6.04 -25.80 -0.96
N TYR A 272 -5.16 -24.85 -0.66
CA TYR A 272 -3.91 -25.04 0.07
C TYR A 272 -4.11 -25.97 1.27
N ASP A 273 -3.48 -27.15 1.22
CA ASP A 273 -3.34 -28.02 2.39
C ASP A 273 -2.20 -27.44 3.25
N ASP A 274 -2.58 -26.91 4.41
CA ASP A 274 -1.67 -26.32 5.39
C ASP A 274 -0.63 -27.37 5.85
N PRO A 275 0.68 -27.14 5.59
CA PRO A 275 1.75 -28.02 6.07
C PRO A 275 1.85 -28.09 7.60
N HIS A 276 1.18 -27.18 8.33
CA HIS A 276 1.17 -27.15 9.80
C HIS A 276 0.06 -28.00 10.44
N ALA A 277 -0.79 -28.68 9.66
CA ALA A 277 -1.78 -29.63 10.20
C ALA A 277 -1.16 -30.89 10.84
N GLY A 278 0.15 -31.11 10.63
CA GLY A 278 0.89 -32.29 11.09
C GLY A 278 1.81 -32.03 12.28
N GLY A 279 1.28 -31.63 13.43
CA GLY A 279 1.89 -31.89 14.73
C GLY A 279 2.80 -30.80 15.31
N ARG A 280 2.24 -30.01 16.22
CA ARG A 280 2.82 -29.74 17.54
C ARG A 280 1.76 -29.16 18.48
N ALA A 281 1.78 -29.65 19.72
CA ALA A 281 0.76 -29.41 20.71
C ALA A 281 0.76 -27.97 21.28
N ALA A 282 -0.44 -27.42 21.42
CA ALA A 282 -0.92 -26.54 22.49
C ALA A 282 -0.04 -25.38 22.97
N THR A 283 -0.05 -24.29 22.22
CA THR A 283 -0.36 -22.95 22.75
C THR A 283 -1.32 -22.32 21.78
N SER A 284 -2.56 -22.01 22.19
CA SER A 284 -3.52 -21.35 21.32
C SER A 284 -2.95 -19.99 20.94
N ASP A 285 -2.48 -19.86 19.71
CA ASP A 285 -2.11 -18.57 19.13
C ASP A 285 -3.37 -17.69 19.14
N GLY A 286 -3.36 -16.66 19.97
CA GLY A 286 -4.48 -15.74 20.12
C GLY A 286 -4.79 -15.02 18.81
N ALA A 287 -3.80 -14.84 17.93
CA ALA A 287 -3.99 -14.26 16.61
C ALA A 287 -4.84 -15.19 15.73
N ALA A 288 -4.52 -16.49 15.67
CA ALA A 288 -5.28 -17.47 14.90
C ALA A 288 -6.76 -17.58 15.29
N GLU A 289 -7.09 -17.38 16.58
CA GLU A 289 -8.48 -17.39 17.04
C GLU A 289 -9.21 -16.08 16.70
N LEU A 290 -8.51 -14.94 16.69
CA LEU A 290 -9.03 -13.65 16.22
C LEU A 290 -9.31 -13.68 14.71
N ASP A 291 -8.45 -14.35 13.93
CA ASP A 291 -8.64 -14.50 12.47
C ASP A 291 -9.87 -15.36 12.14
N ARG A 292 -10.12 -16.43 12.93
CA ARG A 292 -11.36 -17.22 12.81
C ARG A 292 -12.61 -16.40 13.13
N LEU A 293 -12.53 -15.55 14.15
CA LEU A 293 -13.59 -14.62 14.52
C LEU A 293 -13.83 -13.57 13.43
N GLU A 294 -12.77 -13.05 12.81
CA GLU A 294 -12.86 -12.11 11.69
C GLU A 294 -13.55 -12.76 10.48
N MET A 295 -13.15 -13.98 10.10
CA MET A 295 -13.82 -14.74 9.04
C MET A 295 -15.31 -14.96 9.34
N LEU A 296 -15.64 -15.37 10.57
CA LEU A 296 -17.02 -15.62 10.98
C LEU A 296 -17.87 -14.34 10.92
N LEU A 297 -17.34 -13.20 11.38
CA LEU A 297 -18.01 -11.90 11.28
C LEU A 297 -18.16 -11.42 9.82
N GLY A 298 -17.20 -11.76 8.95
CA GLY A 298 -17.26 -11.49 7.52
C GLY A 298 -18.36 -12.26 6.79
N THR A 299 -18.70 -13.47 7.26
CA THR A 299 -19.78 -14.29 6.67
C THR A 299 -21.18 -13.91 7.15
N LEU A 300 -21.31 -13.20 8.28
CA LEU A 300 -22.60 -12.81 8.83
C LEU A 300 -23.11 -11.50 8.20
N PRO A 301 -24.39 -11.42 7.78
CA PRO A 301 -25.01 -10.16 7.36
C PRO A 301 -24.85 -9.07 8.42
N SER A 302 -24.74 -7.81 7.98
CA SER A 302 -24.51 -6.66 8.87
C SER A 302 -25.63 -6.42 9.90
N ASP A 303 -26.83 -6.92 9.65
CA ASP A 303 -28.02 -6.83 10.50
C ASP A 303 -28.32 -8.14 11.28
N ALA A 304 -27.46 -9.16 11.16
CA ALA A 304 -27.66 -10.42 11.85
C ALA A 304 -27.55 -10.24 13.38
N PRO A 305 -28.54 -10.67 14.19
CA PRO A 305 -28.49 -10.56 15.66
C PRO A 305 -27.23 -11.19 16.27
N ALA A 306 -26.79 -12.32 15.69
CA ALA A 306 -25.55 -13.00 16.10
C ALA A 306 -24.30 -12.12 15.91
N ARG A 307 -24.26 -11.29 14.87
CA ARG A 307 -23.15 -10.35 14.63
C ARG A 307 -23.09 -9.26 15.69
N SER A 308 -24.25 -8.73 16.09
CA SER A 308 -24.34 -7.75 17.19
C SER A 308 -23.90 -8.36 18.52
N GLU A 309 -24.36 -9.57 18.83
CA GLU A 309 -24.02 -10.27 20.08
C GLU A 309 -22.51 -10.56 20.19
N ILE A 310 -21.89 -11.03 19.11
CA ILE A 310 -20.44 -11.28 19.04
C ILE A 310 -19.68 -9.96 19.21
N THR A 311 -20.09 -8.89 18.53
CA THR A 311 -19.45 -7.57 18.62
C THR A 311 -19.47 -7.02 20.05
N ASP A 312 -20.60 -7.13 20.74
CA ASP A 312 -20.73 -6.64 22.13
C ASP A 312 -19.94 -7.49 23.13
N ARG A 313 -19.78 -8.80 22.85
CA ARG A 313 -18.93 -9.66 23.66
C ARG A 313 -17.45 -9.35 23.47
N LEU A 314 -17.01 -9.09 22.23
CA LEU A 314 -15.63 -8.66 21.94
C LEU A 314 -15.30 -7.32 22.59
N ARG A 315 -16.21 -6.33 22.55
CA ARG A 315 -16.04 -5.04 23.25
C ARG A 315 -15.92 -5.18 24.77
N ARG A 316 -16.58 -6.18 25.36
CA ARG A 316 -16.45 -6.47 26.80
C ARG A 316 -15.10 -7.13 27.11
N LEU A 317 -14.66 -8.07 26.28
CA LEU A 317 -13.36 -8.71 26.43
C LEU A 317 -12.20 -7.71 26.25
N LEU A 318 -12.29 -6.83 25.26
CA LEU A 318 -11.32 -5.75 25.04
C LEU A 318 -11.22 -4.81 26.25
N ARG A 319 -12.35 -4.37 26.81
CA ARG A 319 -12.33 -3.56 28.03
C ARG A 319 -11.68 -4.30 29.19
N SER A 320 -12.07 -5.55 29.43
CA SER A 320 -11.48 -6.37 30.49
C SER A 320 -9.98 -6.62 30.31
N ALA A 321 -9.50 -6.73 29.07
CA ALA A 321 -8.09 -6.94 28.77
C ALA A 321 -7.28 -5.65 28.98
N VAL A 322 -7.83 -4.50 28.58
CA VAL A 322 -7.23 -3.18 28.86
C VAL A 322 -7.17 -2.93 30.36
N ASP A 323 -8.26 -3.16 31.09
CA ASP A 323 -8.30 -3.01 32.55
C ASP A 323 -7.30 -3.93 33.25
N ALA A 324 -7.08 -5.15 32.72
CA ALA A 324 -6.08 -6.08 33.24
C ALA A 324 -4.64 -5.66 32.91
N MET A 325 -4.40 -5.04 31.76
CA MET A 325 -3.08 -4.51 31.38
C MET A 325 -2.73 -3.27 32.22
N ASP A 326 -3.70 -2.40 32.48
CA ASP A 326 -3.53 -1.24 33.37
C ASP A 326 -3.29 -1.68 34.82
N ALA A 327 -3.97 -2.75 35.29
CA ALA A 327 -3.73 -3.34 36.61
C ALA A 327 -2.38 -4.07 36.74
N VAL A 328 -1.74 -4.46 35.63
CA VAL A 328 -0.38 -5.03 35.61
C VAL A 328 0.66 -3.92 35.56
N ALA A 329 0.37 -2.80 34.88
CA ALA A 329 1.24 -1.61 34.86
C ALA A 329 1.38 -0.95 36.25
N THR A 330 0.35 -1.01 37.10
CA THR A 330 0.40 -0.48 38.47
C THR A 330 1.19 -1.34 39.47
N VAL A 331 1.64 -2.54 39.09
CA VAL A 331 2.39 -3.45 39.98
C VAL A 331 3.91 -3.31 39.81
N ASP A 332 4.39 -2.75 38.70
CA ASP A 332 5.83 -2.66 38.38
C ASP A 332 6.46 -1.25 38.57
N THR A 333 5.68 -0.30 39.10
CA THR A 333 6.19 0.97 39.63
C THR A 333 5.74 1.15 41.07
N ALA A 334 6.49 0.58 42.01
CA ALA A 334 6.40 0.96 43.41
C ALA A 334 7.07 2.34 43.63
N GLU A 335 6.50 3.38 43.02
CA GLU A 335 6.55 4.73 43.58
C GLU A 335 5.08 5.08 43.91
N GLU A 336 4.82 5.57 45.12
CA GLU A 336 3.46 5.90 45.55
C GLU A 336 2.81 6.85 44.53
N PRO A 337 1.58 6.57 44.07
CA PRO A 337 0.91 7.46 43.12
C PRO A 337 0.67 8.81 43.80
N VAL A 338 1.22 9.88 43.21
CA VAL A 338 0.97 11.26 43.65
C VAL A 338 -0.53 11.52 43.57
N THR A 339 -1.16 11.76 44.72
CA THR A 339 -2.61 12.00 44.79
C THR A 339 -2.93 13.45 44.45
N SER A 340 -4.19 13.76 44.11
CA SER A 340 -4.55 15.15 43.81
C SER A 340 -4.41 16.08 45.03
N GLU A 341 -4.38 15.53 46.25
CA GLU A 341 -4.12 16.28 47.48
C GLU A 341 -2.63 16.67 47.62
N ASP A 342 -1.71 15.87 47.07
CA ASP A 342 -0.27 16.16 47.09
C ASP A 342 0.10 17.27 46.09
N LEU A 343 -0.59 17.33 44.94
CA LEU A 343 -0.42 18.38 43.92
C LEU A 343 -0.96 19.74 44.36
N GLU A 344 -1.98 19.77 45.23
CA GLU A 344 -2.53 21.02 45.76
C GLU A 344 -1.69 21.62 46.90
N ALA A 345 -0.86 20.79 47.56
CA ALA A 345 0.03 21.20 48.65
C ALA A 345 1.48 21.46 48.20
N ALA A 346 1.87 21.01 47.00
CA ALA A 346 3.22 21.15 46.46
C ALA A 346 3.59 22.60 46.17
N THR A 347 4.84 22.96 46.48
CA THR A 347 5.41 24.24 46.05
C THR A 347 5.75 24.22 44.56
N ASN A 348 5.87 25.40 43.94
CA ASN A 348 6.15 25.50 42.50
C ASN A 348 7.43 24.74 42.10
N ASP A 349 8.47 24.76 42.93
CA ASP A 349 9.74 24.11 42.63
C ASP A 349 9.59 22.57 42.66
N GLU A 350 8.80 22.03 43.59
CA GLU A 350 8.50 20.59 43.66
C GLU A 350 7.66 20.12 42.47
N LEU A 351 6.76 20.97 41.97
CA LEU A 351 5.96 20.72 40.76
C LEU A 351 6.81 20.58 39.50
N PHE A 352 7.90 21.34 39.37
CA PHE A 352 8.80 21.24 38.23
C PHE A 352 9.67 19.97 38.28
N ASP A 353 10.14 19.58 39.46
CA ASP A 353 10.89 18.33 39.65
C ASP A 353 10.06 17.08 39.28
N TYR A 354 8.75 17.08 39.56
CA TYR A 354 7.86 15.99 39.14
C TYR A 354 7.72 15.89 37.62
N ILE A 355 7.58 17.02 36.92
CA ILE A 355 7.44 17.06 35.46
C ILE A 355 8.73 16.60 34.76
N GLU A 356 9.89 17.00 35.28
CA GLU A 356 11.18 16.57 34.72
C GLU A 356 11.39 15.05 34.87
N LYS A 357 11.01 14.49 36.02
CA LYS A 357 11.16 13.05 36.31
C LYS A 357 10.23 12.17 35.47
N GLU A 358 9.02 12.64 35.16
CA GLU A 358 8.00 11.85 34.47
C GLU A 358 8.10 11.93 32.94
N PHE A 359 8.63 13.05 32.41
CA PHE A 359 8.78 13.26 30.96
C PHE A 359 10.22 13.15 30.45
N GLY A 360 11.21 12.98 31.33
CA GLY A 360 12.60 12.71 30.96
C GLY A 360 13.27 13.83 30.16
N ILE A 361 12.82 15.08 30.36
CA ILE A 361 13.35 16.26 29.67
C ILE A 361 14.47 16.83 30.54
N SER A 362 15.72 16.69 30.09
CA SER A 362 16.87 17.46 30.62
C SER A 362 17.21 18.65 29.73
#